data_AF-R5ELL6-F1
#
_entry.id   AF-R5ELL6-F1
#
_cell.length_a   1.000
_cell.length_b   1.000
_cell.length_c   1.000
_cell.angle_alpha   90.00
_cell.angle_beta   90.00
_cell.angle_gamma   90.00
#
_symmetry.space_group_name_H-M   'P 1'
#
loop_
_entity.id
_entity.type
_entity.pdbx_description
1 polymer ?
#
loop_
_entity_poly.entity_id
_entity_poly.type
_entity_poly.pdbx_seq_one_letter_code
_entity_poly.pdbx_strand_id
1 'polypeptide(L)'
;MSGVKHPIYQSVLRKQSFLGCDRELCMLLVFITIVGSIFSFSLVATVVLLLVFIVLYLSLLKMAKDDLYLRKVYLKNIRYKPYYLAQKTYYSRQSVRKNK
;
A
#
# COMPACT_ATOMS: atom_id res chain seq x y z
N MET A 1 41.66 6.88 16.70
CA MET A 1 40.35 7.01 17.37
C MET A 1 39.75 5.62 17.50
N SER A 2 39.46 5.22 18.75
CA SER A 2 39.27 3.85 19.19
C SER A 2 37.99 3.20 18.63
N GLY A 3 38.12 1.94 18.21
CA GLY A 3 37.03 1.09 17.73
C GLY A 3 36.15 0.56 18.86
N VAL A 4 35.35 1.44 19.46
CA VAL A 4 34.34 1.04 20.46
C VAL A 4 33.08 0.60 19.72
N LYS A 5 32.71 -0.68 19.84
CA LYS A 5 31.42 -1.20 19.35
C LYS A 5 30.31 -0.68 20.26
N HIS A 6 29.61 0.36 19.83
CA HIS A 6 28.40 0.81 20.49
C HIS A 6 27.23 -0.13 20.12
N PRO A 7 26.39 -0.54 21.10
CA PRO A 7 25.18 -1.30 20.81
C PRO A 7 24.25 -0.45 19.93
N ILE A 8 23.89 -0.98 18.77
CA ILE A 8 22.96 -0.35 17.85
C ILE A 8 21.54 -0.70 18.31
N TYR A 9 20.84 0.28 18.88
CA TYR A 9 19.44 0.13 19.24
C TYR A 9 18.56 0.41 18.03
N GLN A 10 17.57 -0.45 17.77
CA GLN A 10 16.56 -0.15 16.76
C GLN A 10 15.78 1.09 17.18
N SER A 11 15.71 2.09 16.31
CA SER A 11 14.96 3.31 16.57
C SER A 11 13.46 3.01 16.65
N VAL A 12 12.79 3.59 17.64
CA VAL A 12 11.33 3.54 17.82
C VAL A 12 10.59 4.24 16.67
N LEU A 13 11.31 4.97 15.80
CA LEU A 13 10.79 5.63 14.60
C LEU A 13 10.41 4.66 13.47
N ARG A 14 10.42 3.34 13.71
CA ARG A 14 9.79 2.39 12.79
C ARG A 14 8.31 2.76 12.69
N LYS A 15 7.84 2.92 11.46
CA LYS A 15 6.42 3.07 11.15
C LYS A 15 5.62 1.97 11.85
N GLN A 16 4.66 2.34 12.69
CA GLN A 16 3.80 1.35 13.33
C GLN A 16 2.91 0.67 12.28
N SER A 17 3.21 -0.59 11.98
CA SER A 17 2.35 -1.51 11.25
C SER A 17 1.30 -2.11 12.19
N PHE A 18 0.10 -2.35 11.70
CA PHE A 18 -0.95 -3.07 12.44
C PHE A 18 -1.06 -4.47 11.85
N LEU A 19 -0.93 -5.51 12.69
CA LEU A 19 -0.95 -6.92 12.25
C LEU A 19 0.03 -7.22 11.10
N GLY A 20 1.19 -6.56 11.05
CA GLY A 20 2.18 -6.75 9.99
C GLY A 20 1.81 -6.14 8.62
N CYS A 21 0.72 -5.37 8.54
CA CYS A 21 0.32 -4.62 7.36
C CYS A 21 0.23 -3.10 7.62
N ASP A 22 -0.01 -2.34 6.57
CA ASP A 22 -0.39 -0.94 6.61
C ASP A 22 -1.58 -0.72 7.56
N ARG A 23 -1.33 0.06 8.62
CA ARG A 23 -2.28 0.25 9.73
C ARG A 23 -3.66 0.68 9.25
N GLU A 24 -3.72 1.71 8.42
CA GLU A 24 -4.98 2.31 7.98
C GLU A 24 -5.80 1.34 7.11
N LEU A 25 -5.15 0.59 6.21
CA LEU A 25 -5.83 -0.38 5.36
C LEU A 25 -6.35 -1.57 6.18
N CYS A 26 -5.53 -2.07 7.11
CA CYS A 26 -5.92 -3.20 7.94
C CYS A 26 -7.09 -2.84 8.87
N MET A 27 -7.08 -1.65 9.49
CA MET A 27 -8.19 -1.19 10.33
C MET A 27 -9.48 -1.00 9.53
N LEU A 28 -9.41 -0.44 8.32
CA LEU A 28 -10.58 -0.30 7.44
C LEU A 28 -11.14 -1.66 7.01
N LEU A 29 -10.26 -2.59 6.65
CA LEU A 29 -10.67 -3.95 6.27
C LEU A 29 -11.41 -4.64 7.43
N VAL A 30 -10.82 -4.64 8.62
CA VAL A 30 -11.45 -5.22 9.83
C VAL A 30 -12.79 -4.54 10.11
N PHE A 31 -12.84 -3.22 10.05
CA PHE A 31 -14.07 -2.46 10.28
C PHE A 31 -15.19 -2.83 9.31
N ILE A 32 -14.91 -2.86 8.00
CA ILE A 32 -15.90 -3.23 6.97
C ILE A 32 -16.39 -4.66 7.19
N THR A 33 -15.50 -5.57 7.57
CA THR A 33 -15.85 -6.97 7.80
C THR A 33 -16.78 -7.12 9.00
N ILE A 34 -16.47 -6.45 10.11
CA ILE A 34 -17.30 -6.46 11.33
C ILE A 34 -18.67 -5.85 11.05
N VAL A 35 -18.71 -4.65 10.46
CA VAL A 35 -19.96 -3.96 10.15
C VAL A 35 -20.80 -4.76 9.16
N GLY A 36 -20.20 -5.30 8.10
CA GLY A 36 -20.89 -6.13 7.11
C GLY A 36 -21.45 -7.42 7.72
N SER A 37 -20.71 -8.05 8.65
CA SER A 37 -21.15 -9.25 9.36
C SER A 37 -22.36 -8.97 10.26
N ILE A 38 -22.38 -7.83 10.96
CA ILE A 38 -23.51 -7.44 11.82
C ILE A 38 -24.75 -7.14 10.98
N PHE A 39 -24.59 -6.40 9.87
CA PHE A 39 -25.71 -5.97 9.04
C PHE A 39 -26.39 -7.13 8.29
N SER A 40 -25.65 -8.19 7.96
CA SER A 40 -26.18 -9.27 7.12
C SER A 40 -27.14 -10.21 7.86
N PHE A 41 -27.14 -10.25 9.20
CA PHE A 41 -27.96 -11.14 10.07
C PHE A 41 -28.05 -12.63 9.64
N SER A 42 -27.15 -13.08 8.76
CA SER A 42 -27.20 -14.36 8.05
C SER A 42 -25.89 -15.10 8.26
N LEU A 43 -25.98 -16.36 8.72
CA LEU A 43 -24.81 -17.22 8.93
C LEU A 43 -24.04 -17.51 7.63
N VAL A 44 -24.75 -17.63 6.50
CA VAL A 44 -24.10 -17.85 5.20
C VAL A 44 -23.29 -16.62 4.80
N ALA A 45 -23.87 -15.43 5.00
CA ALA A 45 -23.20 -14.17 4.69
C ALA A 45 -21.95 -13.97 5.56
N THR A 46 -22.02 -14.26 6.87
CA THR A 46 -20.85 -14.11 7.76
C THR A 46 -19.69 -15.02 7.35
N VAL A 47 -19.96 -16.27 6.95
CA VAL A 47 -18.93 -17.20 6.46
C VAL A 47 -18.28 -16.67 5.18
N VAL A 48 -19.08 -16.18 4.23
CA VAL A 48 -18.57 -15.59 2.98
C VAL A 48 -17.71 -14.35 3.26
N LEU A 49 -18.19 -13.45 4.12
CA LEU A 49 -17.45 -12.26 4.55
C LEU A 49 -16.11 -12.64 5.21
N LEU A 50 -16.09 -13.67 6.05
CA LEU A 50 -14.88 -14.14 6.71
C LEU A 50 -13.85 -14.72 5.70
N LEU A 51 -14.31 -15.49 4.73
CA LEU A 51 -13.43 -15.99 3.65
C LEU A 51 -12.84 -14.85 2.83
N VAL A 52 -13.67 -13.89 2.44
CA VAL A 52 -13.23 -12.69 1.70
C VAL A 52 -12.23 -11.88 2.52
N PHE A 53 -12.47 -11.73 3.83
CA PHE A 53 -11.56 -11.06 4.75
C PHE A 53 -10.18 -11.73 4.78
N ILE A 54 -10.12 -13.06 4.90
CA ILE A 54 -8.85 -13.79 4.92
C ILE A 54 -8.08 -13.58 3.61
N VAL A 55 -8.75 -13.66 2.46
CA VAL A 55 -8.11 -13.46 1.14
C VAL A 55 -7.58 -12.03 0.99
N LEU A 56 -8.37 -11.02 1.39
CA LEU A 56 -7.94 -9.62 1.36
C LEU A 56 -6.78 -9.38 2.32
N TYR A 57 -6.84 -9.91 3.54
CA TYR A 57 -5.78 -9.79 4.53
C TYR A 57 -4.46 -10.42 4.06
N LEU A 58 -4.50 -11.58 3.42
CA LEU A 58 -3.31 -12.22 2.83
C LEU A 58 -2.72 -11.39 1.68
N SER A 59 -3.58 -10.73 0.89
CA SER A 59 -3.15 -9.82 -0.18
C SER A 59 -2.48 -8.57 0.40
N LEU A 60 -3.03 -8.03 1.49
CA LEU A 60 -2.47 -6.93 2.27
C LEU A 60 -1.11 -7.29 2.88
N LEU A 61 -0.95 -8.52 3.37
CA LEU A 61 0.33 -9.06 3.85
C LEU A 61 1.37 -9.17 2.73
N LYS A 62 0.98 -9.65 1.55
CA LYS A 62 1.89 -9.69 0.38
C LYS A 62 2.33 -8.28 -0.01
N MET A 63 1.40 -7.33 -0.09
CA MET A 63 1.71 -5.92 -0.35
C MET A 63 2.69 -5.35 0.68
N ALA A 64 2.46 -5.63 1.97
CA ALA A 64 3.29 -5.12 3.06
C ALA A 64 4.72 -5.70 3.07
N LYS A 65 4.92 -6.90 2.49
CA LYS A 65 6.26 -7.48 2.31
C LYS A 65 7.08 -6.71 1.28
N ASP A 66 6.44 -6.23 0.22
CA ASP A 66 7.10 -5.49 -0.85
C ASP A 66 7.33 -4.02 -0.45
N ASP A 67 6.27 -3.30 -0.05
CA ASP A 67 6.39 -1.92 0.42
C ASP A 67 5.21 -1.47 1.32
N LEU A 68 5.52 -1.04 2.54
CA LEU A 68 4.59 -0.45 3.50
C LEU A 68 4.21 1.02 3.20
N TYR A 69 4.75 1.62 2.15
CA TYR A 69 4.44 2.98 1.72
C TYR A 69 3.66 3.02 0.40
N LEU A 70 3.40 1.86 -0.21
CA LEU A 70 2.77 1.75 -1.53
C LEU A 70 1.49 2.57 -1.62
N ARG A 71 0.62 2.50 -0.60
CA ARG A 71 -0.62 3.29 -0.54
C ARG A 71 -0.36 4.79 -0.67
N LYS A 72 0.61 5.33 0.08
CA LYS A 72 0.89 6.78 0.09
C LYS A 72 1.42 7.24 -1.26
N VAL A 73 2.27 6.43 -1.88
CA VAL A 73 2.81 6.69 -3.23
C VAL A 73 1.69 6.60 -4.27
N TYR A 74 0.84 5.57 -4.19
CA TYR A 74 -0.27 5.38 -5.11
C TYR A 74 -1.30 6.51 -5.06
N LEU A 75 -1.68 6.97 -3.87
CA LEU A 75 -2.59 8.12 -3.71
C LEU A 75 -2.00 9.41 -4.26
N LYS A 76 -0.68 9.63 -4.07
CA LYS A 76 0.01 10.76 -4.70
C LYS A 76 0.00 10.62 -6.21
N ASN A 77 0.30 9.44 -6.75
CA ASN A 77 0.25 9.18 -8.19
C ASN A 77 -1.12 9.53 -8.79
N ILE A 78 -2.22 9.11 -8.16
CA ILE A 78 -3.58 9.46 -8.60
C ILE A 78 -3.80 10.97 -8.56
N ARG A 79 -3.43 11.63 -7.45
CA ARG A 79 -3.60 13.08 -7.27
C ARG A 79 -2.82 13.90 -8.30
N TYR A 80 -1.61 13.46 -8.62
CA TYR A 80 -0.71 14.18 -9.51
C TYR A 80 -0.80 13.71 -10.97
N LYS A 81 -1.60 12.68 -11.28
CA LYS A 81 -1.88 12.21 -12.64
C LYS A 81 -2.25 13.33 -13.63
N PRO A 82 -3.13 14.30 -13.31
CA PRO A 82 -3.46 15.39 -14.24
C PRO A 82 -2.33 16.43 -14.38
N TYR A 83 -1.46 16.56 -13.38
CA TYR A 83 -0.33 17.50 -13.41
C TYR A 83 0.87 16.92 -14.18
N TYR A 84 1.16 15.64 -13.96
CA TYR A 84 2.10 14.83 -14.74
C TYR A 84 1.36 13.99 -15.78
N LEU A 85 0.53 14.64 -16.60
CA LEU A 85 0.18 14.02 -17.88
C LEU A 85 1.49 13.71 -18.60
N ALA A 86 1.55 12.59 -19.31
CA ALA A 86 2.68 12.25 -20.16
C ALA A 86 2.76 13.29 -21.30
N GLN A 87 3.29 14.46 -21.00
CA GLN A 87 3.64 15.46 -21.99
C GLN A 87 4.65 14.76 -22.87
N LYS A 88 4.30 14.57 -24.15
CA LYS A 88 5.22 14.02 -25.14
C LYS A 88 6.49 14.86 -25.04
N THR A 89 7.56 14.24 -24.54
CA THR A 89 8.84 14.91 -24.41
C THR A 89 9.20 15.49 -25.78
N TYR A 90 9.43 16.81 -25.85
CA TYR A 90 9.81 17.51 -27.09
C TYR A 90 11.00 16.84 -27.79
N TYR A 91 11.87 16.16 -27.03
CA TYR A 91 13.02 15.39 -27.52
C TYR A 91 12.67 14.13 -28.33
N SER A 92 11.45 13.60 -28.27
CA SER A 92 11.04 12.43 -29.09
C SER A 92 10.90 12.75 -30.58
N ARG A 93 10.75 14.03 -30.95
CA ARG A 93 10.59 14.46 -32.36
C ARG A 93 11.92 14.86 -33.03
N GLN A 94 12.98 15.10 -32.25
CA GLN A 94 14.27 15.54 -32.81
C GLN A 94 15.08 14.40 -33.46
N SER A 95 14.94 13.15 -33.00
CA SER A 95 15.63 12.00 -33.62
C SER A 95 15.06 11.61 -34.99
N VAL A 96 13.78 11.90 -35.26
CA VAL A 96 13.13 11.62 -36.55
C VAL A 96 13.52 12.65 -37.63
N ARG A 97 13.89 13.88 -37.25
CA ARG A 97 14.22 14.94 -38.21
C ARG A 97 15.68 14.95 -38.69
N LYS A 98 16.56 14.16 -38.07
CA LYS A 98 18.00 14.11 -38.41
C LYS A 98 18.34 13.11 -39.53
N ASN A 99 17.33 12.45 -40.11
CA ASN A 99 17.49 11.36 -41.07
C ASN A 99 16.76 11.61 -42.40
N LYS A 100 16.61 12.88 -42.80
CA LYS A 100 16.06 13.31 -44.09
C LYS A 100 16.90 14.45 -44.63
#